data_AF-R6T819-F1
#
_entry.id   AF-R6T819-F1
#
_cell.length_a   1.000
_cell.length_b   1.000
_cell.length_c   1.000
_cell.angle_alpha   90.00
_cell.angle_beta   90.00
_cell.angle_gamma   90.00
#
_symmetry.space_group_name_H-M   'P 1'
#
loop_
_entity.id
_entity.type
_entity.pdbx_description
1 polymer ?
#
loop_
_entity_poly.entity_id
_entity_poly.type
_entity_poly.pdbx_seq_one_letter_code
_entity_poly.pdbx_strand_id
1 'polypeptide(L)'
;MQRTAGILMPIFSLPGPYGIGTLGSEARAFADFLQAAGQTWWQILPVGPTGAGDSPYTSVSTFAGNPLLIDLEALVEEGLLTQAELETARMPEGQPVEYAAVYESRSRLLRKAFSRLSGERAQAARDFTERNPWVKEYALYQAAKSHFQDAPWYLWPDEALRRHEAAALEHWRAVLAEDVAFHTAVQYWFFTQWTAFKDYTNARGVKLIGDLPIYVSLDSADVWSEREQFLLDGAGMPAKVAGVPPDYFSADGQLWGNPLYNWSAMKADGFGWWIRRVEGAATRVDALRLDHFRAFESYWAVPAGAKTAKEGAWEKGPGMDLLRVLTGWFPQITYIAEDLGILTDAVHQLREESGLPGMKVLEFAFSGPDNAYLPHHYAPHCICYTGTHDNDTVLGWYDHATEQERAFAAVYLGAKDRESARKALLRLGQGSVAELFVAQMQDYLALGSEGRVNVPGVAEGNWRWRMAPGAATKELATEVRALTAAFGRC
;
A
#
# COMPACT_ATOMS: atom_id res chain seq x y z
N MET A 1 0.25 7.97 -27.55
CA MET A 1 0.09 7.51 -26.15
C MET A 1 -0.67 8.59 -25.40
N GLN A 2 -1.73 8.25 -24.67
CA GLN A 2 -2.46 9.22 -23.87
C GLN A 2 -1.61 9.54 -22.64
N ARG A 3 -1.26 10.81 -22.44
CA ARG A 3 -0.55 11.27 -21.26
C ARG A 3 -1.58 11.57 -20.18
N THR A 4 -1.33 11.13 -18.95
CA THR A 4 -2.27 11.26 -17.84
C THR A 4 -1.60 11.87 -16.61
N ALA A 5 -2.42 12.31 -15.64
CA ALA A 5 -1.97 12.74 -14.33
C ALA A 5 -2.78 12.07 -13.20
N GLY A 6 -2.18 11.99 -12.02
CA GLY A 6 -2.83 11.46 -10.82
C GLY A 6 -2.31 12.07 -9.52
N ILE A 7 -2.98 11.72 -8.43
CA ILE A 7 -2.60 12.14 -7.07
C ILE A 7 -2.37 10.90 -6.20
N LEU A 8 -1.24 10.89 -5.48
CA LEU A 8 -0.95 9.95 -4.40
C LEU A 8 -1.60 10.46 -3.11
N MET A 9 -2.57 9.72 -2.61
CA MET A 9 -3.30 10.03 -1.39
C MET A 9 -3.74 8.72 -0.70
N PRO A 10 -3.14 8.34 0.44
CA PRO A 10 -3.58 7.14 1.17
C PRO A 10 -5.02 7.29 1.67
N ILE A 11 -5.80 6.20 1.68
CA ILE A 11 -7.20 6.22 2.18
C ILE A 11 -7.24 6.68 3.64
N PHE A 12 -6.33 6.20 4.49
CA PHE A 12 -6.27 6.58 5.90
C PHE A 12 -6.01 8.08 6.10
N SER A 13 -5.41 8.76 5.12
CA SER A 13 -5.12 10.19 5.13
C SER A 13 -6.32 11.06 4.78
N LEU A 14 -7.43 10.49 4.33
CA LEU A 14 -8.64 11.29 4.07
C LEU A 14 -9.15 11.96 5.37
N PRO A 15 -9.77 13.14 5.26
CA PRO A 15 -10.45 13.76 6.39
C PRO A 15 -11.65 12.90 6.83
N GLY A 16 -12.28 13.28 7.93
CA GLY A 16 -13.47 12.60 8.43
C GLY A 16 -13.50 12.50 9.96
N PRO A 17 -14.70 12.31 10.55
CA PRO A 17 -14.92 12.50 11.98
C PRO A 17 -14.55 11.29 12.85
N TYR A 18 -14.07 10.19 12.28
CA TYR A 18 -13.85 8.92 13.00
C TYR A 18 -12.37 8.53 13.16
N GLY A 19 -11.49 9.54 13.24
CA GLY A 19 -10.07 9.39 13.57
C GLY A 19 -9.16 8.88 12.46
N ILE A 20 -9.73 8.34 11.38
CA ILE A 20 -9.02 7.84 10.19
C ILE A 20 -9.91 8.02 8.96
N GLY A 21 -9.32 8.17 7.78
CA GLY A 21 -10.06 8.12 6.53
C GLY A 21 -10.62 6.72 6.22
N THR A 22 -11.82 6.66 5.65
CA THR A 22 -12.57 5.43 5.37
C THR A 22 -13.11 5.41 3.94
N LEU A 23 -13.76 4.31 3.54
CA LEU A 23 -14.42 4.14 2.22
C LEU A 23 -15.79 4.83 2.13
N GLY A 24 -16.02 5.84 2.96
CA GLY A 24 -17.29 6.55 3.10
C GLY A 24 -17.43 7.78 2.18
N SER A 25 -18.17 8.77 2.67
CA SER A 25 -18.50 9.99 1.93
C SER A 25 -17.26 10.80 1.51
N GLU A 26 -16.22 10.81 2.34
CA GLU A 26 -14.99 11.57 2.14
C GLU A 26 -14.14 10.99 1.01
N ALA A 27 -14.11 9.66 0.86
CA ALA A 27 -13.46 9.01 -0.28
C ALA A 27 -14.18 9.33 -1.59
N ARG A 28 -15.52 9.39 -1.56
CA ARG A 28 -16.34 9.80 -2.72
C ARG A 28 -16.12 11.27 -3.08
N ALA A 29 -16.11 12.15 -2.08
CA ALA A 29 -15.81 13.57 -2.27
C ALA A 29 -14.39 13.79 -2.84
N PHE A 30 -13.42 12.98 -2.44
CA PHE A 30 -12.08 13.04 -3.02
C PHE A 30 -12.06 12.57 -4.47
N ALA A 31 -12.82 11.52 -4.84
CA ALA A 31 -12.98 11.12 -6.24
C ALA A 31 -13.63 12.24 -7.10
N ASP A 32 -14.64 12.95 -6.56
CA ASP A 32 -15.21 14.15 -7.20
C ASP A 32 -14.16 15.26 -7.37
N PHE A 33 -13.32 15.50 -6.35
CA PHE A 33 -12.22 16.46 -6.42
C PHE A 33 -11.21 16.09 -7.53
N LEU A 34 -10.81 14.81 -7.62
CA LEU A 34 -9.88 14.33 -8.65
C LEU A 34 -10.43 14.55 -10.05
N GLN A 35 -11.71 14.22 -10.27
CA GLN A 35 -12.38 14.49 -11.55
C GLN A 35 -12.40 16.00 -11.86
N ALA A 36 -12.76 16.83 -10.89
CA ALA A 36 -12.78 18.28 -11.05
C ALA A 36 -11.39 18.86 -11.34
N ALA A 37 -10.35 18.24 -10.77
CA ALA A 37 -8.94 18.58 -10.95
C ALA A 37 -8.32 18.02 -12.26
N GLY A 38 -9.11 17.32 -13.09
CA GLY A 38 -8.63 16.72 -14.34
C GLY A 38 -7.63 15.58 -14.11
N GLN A 39 -7.67 14.93 -12.95
CA GLN A 39 -6.85 13.77 -12.63
C GLN A 39 -7.58 12.50 -13.05
N THR A 40 -6.85 11.56 -13.65
CA THR A 40 -7.41 10.29 -14.13
C THR A 40 -6.96 9.10 -13.29
N TRP A 41 -6.02 9.31 -12.36
CA TRP A 41 -5.50 8.30 -11.46
C TRP A 41 -5.49 8.76 -10.00
N TRP A 42 -5.90 7.88 -9.11
CA TRP A 42 -5.70 7.97 -7.67
C TRP A 42 -4.76 6.85 -7.24
N GLN A 43 -3.54 7.19 -6.83
CA GLN A 43 -2.65 6.21 -6.23
C GLN A 43 -2.89 6.13 -4.71
N ILE A 44 -3.06 4.90 -4.25
CA ILE A 44 -3.21 4.56 -2.83
C ILE A 44 -2.00 3.74 -2.36
N LEU A 45 -1.91 3.54 -1.06
CA LEU A 45 -0.99 2.59 -0.44
C LEU A 45 -1.69 1.23 -0.24
N PRO A 46 -0.97 0.18 0.20
CA PRO A 46 -1.62 -1.09 0.52
C PRO A 46 -2.78 -0.91 1.51
N VAL A 47 -3.85 -1.67 1.31
CA VAL A 47 -5.10 -1.55 2.08
C VAL A 47 -5.37 -2.77 2.97
N GLY A 48 -4.35 -3.59 3.19
CA GLY A 48 -4.40 -4.71 4.12
C GLY A 48 -4.41 -4.24 5.60
N PRO A 49 -4.87 -5.08 6.54
CA PRO A 49 -4.76 -4.77 7.96
C PRO A 49 -3.30 -4.52 8.33
N THR A 50 -3.01 -3.37 8.92
CA THR A 50 -1.65 -2.92 9.25
C THR A 50 -1.03 -3.75 10.36
N GLY A 51 0.28 -3.97 10.28
CA GLY A 51 1.05 -4.73 11.27
C GLY A 51 1.90 -3.81 12.15
N ALA A 52 3.13 -4.24 12.44
CA ALA A 52 4.07 -3.48 13.26
C ALA A 52 4.29 -2.04 12.72
N GLY A 53 4.30 -1.07 13.64
CA GLY A 53 4.48 0.36 13.33
C GLY A 53 3.34 0.96 12.51
N ASP A 54 2.16 0.33 12.49
CA ASP A 54 0.99 0.72 11.70
C ASP A 54 1.25 0.77 10.18
N SER A 55 2.31 0.10 9.72
CA SER A 55 2.72 0.14 8.32
C SER A 55 1.78 -0.67 7.41
N PRO A 56 1.30 -0.10 6.30
CA PRO A 56 0.59 -0.83 5.25
C PRO A 56 1.42 -1.96 4.63
N TYR A 57 2.75 -1.89 4.72
CA TYR A 57 3.69 -2.84 4.12
C TYR A 57 4.02 -4.03 5.04
N THR A 58 3.59 -3.98 6.31
CA THR A 58 3.78 -5.07 7.29
C THR A 58 2.49 -5.84 7.55
N SER A 59 1.58 -5.89 6.56
CA SER A 59 0.25 -6.46 6.74
C SER A 59 0.25 -7.93 7.17
N VAL A 60 -0.73 -8.28 8.00
CA VAL A 60 -0.99 -9.67 8.44
C VAL A 60 -1.72 -10.51 7.39
N SER A 61 -2.13 -9.92 6.27
CA SER A 61 -2.52 -10.64 5.06
C SER A 61 -2.47 -9.77 3.81
N THR A 62 -1.86 -10.27 2.75
CA THR A 62 -1.86 -9.62 1.43
C THR A 62 -3.23 -9.63 0.74
N PHE A 63 -4.16 -10.47 1.20
CA PHE A 63 -5.49 -10.62 0.63
C PHE A 63 -6.54 -9.78 1.37
N ALA A 64 -6.46 -9.71 2.70
CA ALA A 64 -7.46 -9.04 3.52
C ALA A 64 -7.54 -7.53 3.26
N GLY A 65 -8.67 -6.94 3.63
CA GLY A 65 -8.89 -5.51 3.75
C GLY A 65 -8.81 -5.03 5.20
N ASN A 66 -8.30 -3.81 5.39
CA ASN A 66 -8.12 -3.21 6.70
C ASN A 66 -9.48 -2.84 7.34
N PRO A 67 -9.84 -3.42 8.50
CA PRO A 67 -11.09 -3.11 9.19
C PRO A 67 -11.25 -1.64 9.57
N LEU A 68 -10.14 -0.90 9.70
CA LEU A 68 -10.17 0.53 10.03
C LEU A 68 -10.74 1.40 8.91
N LEU A 69 -10.68 0.93 7.66
CA LEU A 69 -11.15 1.67 6.48
C LEU A 69 -12.65 1.47 6.21
N ILE A 70 -13.32 0.59 6.97
CA ILE A 70 -14.77 0.40 6.87
C ILE A 70 -15.48 1.70 7.27
N ASP A 71 -16.42 2.15 6.47
CA ASP A 71 -17.29 3.26 6.82
C ASP A 71 -18.35 2.82 7.85
N LEU A 72 -18.42 3.52 8.98
CA LEU A 72 -19.38 3.25 10.05
C LEU A 72 -20.76 3.83 9.75
N GLU A 73 -20.83 4.91 8.95
CA GLU A 73 -22.11 5.52 8.56
C GLU A 73 -22.92 4.53 7.71
N ALA A 74 -22.27 3.87 6.74
CA ALA A 74 -22.86 2.75 6.00
C ALA A 74 -23.40 1.63 6.92
N LEU A 75 -22.71 1.29 8.01
CA LEU A 75 -23.21 0.29 8.97
C LEU A 75 -24.44 0.79 9.76
N VAL A 76 -24.57 2.09 9.97
CA VAL A 76 -25.79 2.70 10.54
C VAL A 76 -26.93 2.67 9.53
N GLU A 77 -26.68 3.00 8.26
CA GLU A 77 -27.66 2.92 7.18
C GLU A 77 -28.18 1.49 6.99
N GLU A 78 -27.32 0.49 7.19
CA GLU A 78 -27.70 -0.91 7.19
C GLU A 78 -28.48 -1.33 8.46
N GLY A 79 -28.53 -0.49 9.49
CA GLY A 79 -29.17 -0.81 10.78
C GLY A 79 -28.37 -1.79 11.63
N LEU A 80 -27.08 -1.98 11.33
CA LEU A 80 -26.15 -2.78 12.14
C LEU A 80 -25.58 -1.97 13.31
N LEU A 81 -25.51 -0.65 13.16
CA LEU A 81 -25.19 0.30 14.23
C LEU A 81 -26.31 1.31 14.43
N THR A 82 -26.38 1.91 15.61
CA THR A 82 -27.27 3.04 15.89
C THR A 82 -26.52 4.37 15.79
N GLN A 83 -27.23 5.47 15.54
CA GLN A 83 -26.62 6.80 15.53
C GLN A 83 -25.91 7.10 16.85
N ALA A 84 -26.52 6.77 17.99
CA ALA A 84 -25.92 6.99 19.30
C ALA A 84 -24.58 6.26 19.47
N GLU A 85 -24.43 5.07 18.89
CA GLU A 85 -23.17 4.31 18.92
C GLU A 85 -22.12 4.92 18.00
N LEU A 86 -22.52 5.37 16.82
CA LEU A 86 -21.66 6.09 15.88
C LEU A 86 -21.09 7.36 16.51
N GLU A 87 -21.91 8.12 17.23
CA GLU A 87 -21.48 9.34 17.94
C GLU A 87 -20.39 9.05 18.98
N THR A 88 -20.34 7.85 19.58
CA THR A 88 -19.26 7.46 20.51
C THR A 88 -17.90 7.27 19.85
N ALA A 89 -17.84 7.17 18.52
CA ALA A 89 -16.59 7.04 17.76
C ALA A 89 -16.08 8.36 17.19
N ARG A 90 -16.79 9.48 17.39
CA ARG A 90 -16.31 10.78 16.92
C ARG A 90 -14.99 11.14 17.58
N MET A 91 -14.07 11.63 16.77
CA MET A 91 -12.76 12.14 17.16
C MET A 91 -12.55 13.52 16.52
N PRO A 92 -11.68 14.36 17.09
CA PRO A 92 -11.36 15.67 16.49
C PRO A 92 -10.85 15.51 15.05
N GLU A 93 -11.42 16.30 14.14
CA GLU A 93 -11.01 16.26 12.74
C GLU A 93 -9.67 16.99 12.51
N GLY A 94 -8.98 16.60 11.43
CA GLY A 94 -7.70 17.19 11.04
C GLY A 94 -6.51 16.82 11.95
N GLN A 95 -6.71 15.96 12.95
CA GLN A 95 -5.63 15.40 13.75
C GLN A 95 -4.98 14.22 13.03
N PRO A 96 -3.69 13.93 13.28
CA PRO A 96 -3.05 12.70 12.83
C PRO A 96 -3.80 11.45 13.31
N VAL A 97 -3.61 10.32 12.62
CA VAL A 97 -4.20 9.05 13.05
C VAL A 97 -3.62 8.66 14.42
N GLU A 98 -4.51 8.45 15.39
CA GLU A 98 -4.18 7.83 16.68
C GLU A 98 -4.58 6.35 16.63
N TYR A 99 -3.73 5.51 16.04
CA TYR A 99 -4.07 4.13 15.69
C TYR A 99 -4.62 3.33 16.86
N ALA A 100 -4.02 3.41 18.05
CA ALA A 100 -4.49 2.69 19.24
C ALA A 100 -5.95 3.04 19.59
N ALA A 101 -6.31 4.33 19.60
CA ALA A 101 -7.66 4.79 19.89
C ALA A 101 -8.65 4.40 18.78
N VAL A 102 -8.21 4.46 17.52
CA VAL A 102 -9.01 4.06 16.36
C VAL A 102 -9.28 2.56 16.39
N TYR A 103 -8.29 1.72 16.68
CA TYR A 103 -8.44 0.26 16.83
C TYR A 103 -9.41 -0.11 17.94
N GLU A 104 -9.29 0.51 19.13
CA GLU A 104 -10.19 0.25 20.26
C GLU A 104 -11.64 0.59 19.89
N SER A 105 -11.87 1.79 19.36
CA SER A 105 -13.18 2.27 18.94
C SER A 105 -13.79 1.38 17.84
N ARG A 106 -12.99 1.07 16.81
CA ARG A 106 -13.41 0.28 15.65
C ARG A 106 -13.77 -1.15 16.04
N SER A 107 -12.93 -1.80 16.82
CA SER A 107 -13.14 -3.20 17.24
C SER A 107 -14.43 -3.35 18.03
N ARG A 108 -14.71 -2.43 18.96
CA ARG A 108 -15.95 -2.41 19.73
C ARG A 108 -17.19 -2.24 18.84
N LEU A 109 -17.15 -1.30 17.90
CA LEU A 109 -18.29 -1.03 17.02
C LEU A 109 -18.52 -2.16 16.01
N LEU A 110 -17.47 -2.71 15.40
CA LEU A 110 -17.62 -3.81 14.47
C LEU A 110 -18.18 -5.06 15.16
N ARG A 111 -17.81 -5.35 16.41
CA ARG A 111 -18.42 -6.45 17.18
C ARG A 111 -19.90 -6.21 17.48
N LYS A 112 -20.30 -4.95 17.75
CA LYS A 112 -21.71 -4.59 17.90
C LYS A 112 -22.49 -4.72 16.58
N ALA A 113 -21.89 -4.31 15.47
CA ALA A 113 -22.47 -4.52 14.15
C ALA A 113 -22.68 -6.01 13.86
N PHE A 114 -21.70 -6.83 14.23
CA PHE A 114 -21.75 -8.28 14.05
C PHE A 114 -22.83 -8.94 14.90
N SER A 115 -23.04 -8.52 16.15
CA SER A 115 -24.09 -9.10 17.00
C SER A 115 -25.52 -8.84 16.48
N ARG A 116 -25.67 -7.89 15.54
CA ARG A 116 -26.94 -7.59 14.86
C ARG A 116 -27.01 -8.17 13.45
N LEU A 117 -25.94 -8.78 12.95
CA LEU A 117 -25.89 -9.39 11.63
C LEU A 117 -26.76 -10.65 11.60
N SER A 118 -27.81 -10.62 10.79
CA SER A 118 -28.77 -11.73 10.69
C SER A 118 -29.42 -11.80 9.31
N GLY A 119 -30.23 -12.84 9.07
CA GLY A 119 -31.01 -13.00 7.85
C GLY A 119 -30.16 -13.07 6.58
N GLU A 120 -30.61 -12.37 5.54
CA GLU A 120 -29.98 -12.36 4.22
C GLU A 120 -28.54 -11.81 4.25
N ARG A 121 -28.25 -10.82 5.11
CA ARG A 121 -26.88 -10.27 5.21
C ARG A 121 -25.89 -11.24 5.83
N ALA A 122 -26.32 -12.02 6.83
CA ALA A 122 -25.51 -13.10 7.37
C ALA A 122 -25.25 -14.19 6.32
N GLN A 123 -26.24 -14.47 5.45
CA GLN A 123 -26.04 -15.39 4.34
C GLN A 123 -25.07 -14.83 3.29
N ALA A 124 -25.18 -13.56 2.93
CA ALA A 124 -24.27 -12.92 1.98
C ALA A 124 -22.81 -12.94 2.46
N ALA A 125 -22.56 -12.76 3.76
CA ALA A 125 -21.24 -12.91 4.35
C ALA A 125 -20.70 -14.36 4.22
N ARG A 126 -21.55 -15.38 4.37
CA ARG A 126 -21.17 -16.79 4.13
C ARG A 126 -20.86 -17.04 2.65
N ASP A 127 -21.69 -16.52 1.75
CA ASP A 127 -21.50 -16.68 0.30
C ASP A 127 -20.25 -15.95 -0.19
N PHE A 128 -19.86 -14.85 0.47
CA PHE A 128 -18.58 -14.17 0.23
C PHE A 128 -17.39 -15.09 0.56
N THR A 129 -17.43 -15.81 1.67
CA THR A 129 -16.38 -16.76 2.08
C THR A 129 -16.24 -17.94 1.13
N GLU A 130 -17.34 -18.47 0.58
CA GLU A 130 -17.26 -19.56 -0.40
C GLU A 130 -16.63 -19.11 -1.73
N ARG A 131 -16.84 -17.84 -2.12
CA ARG A 131 -16.21 -17.24 -3.30
C ARG A 131 -14.76 -16.82 -3.06
N ASN A 132 -14.35 -16.67 -1.80
CA ASN A 132 -13.03 -16.18 -1.41
C ASN A 132 -12.39 -17.11 -0.38
N PRO A 133 -11.84 -18.27 -0.79
CA PRO A 133 -11.34 -19.28 0.16
C PRO A 133 -10.26 -18.78 1.12
N TRP A 134 -9.45 -17.79 0.73
CA TRP A 134 -8.44 -17.16 1.58
C TRP A 134 -9.04 -16.56 2.87
N VAL A 135 -10.32 -16.16 2.86
CA VAL A 135 -11.03 -15.62 4.03
C VAL A 135 -11.13 -16.66 5.14
N LYS A 136 -11.26 -17.95 4.80
CA LYS A 136 -11.35 -19.04 5.78
C LYS A 136 -10.05 -19.14 6.59
N GLU A 137 -8.90 -18.99 5.93
CA GLU A 137 -7.60 -19.00 6.59
C GLU A 137 -7.37 -17.71 7.37
N TYR A 138 -7.63 -16.55 6.77
CA TYR A 138 -7.47 -15.26 7.46
C TYR A 138 -8.34 -15.13 8.72
N ALA A 139 -9.62 -15.53 8.64
CA ALA A 139 -10.53 -15.43 9.77
C ALA A 139 -10.13 -16.35 10.93
N LEU A 140 -9.69 -17.58 10.63
CA LEU A 140 -9.16 -18.50 11.63
C LEU A 140 -7.85 -17.96 12.23
N TYR A 141 -6.94 -17.44 11.40
CA TYR A 141 -5.70 -16.82 11.86
C TYR A 141 -5.96 -15.69 12.86
N GLN A 142 -6.84 -14.74 12.51
CA GLN A 142 -7.17 -13.62 13.38
C GLN A 142 -7.84 -14.07 14.69
N ALA A 143 -8.79 -15.00 14.60
CA ALA A 143 -9.46 -15.55 15.77
C ALA A 143 -8.48 -16.26 16.72
N ALA A 144 -7.59 -17.10 16.16
CA ALA A 144 -6.55 -17.79 16.93
C ALA A 144 -5.56 -16.80 17.55
N LYS A 145 -5.13 -15.79 16.78
CA LYS A 145 -4.24 -14.73 17.26
C LYS A 145 -4.82 -14.03 18.48
N SER A 146 -6.08 -13.56 18.41
CA SER A 146 -6.74 -12.94 19.56
C SER A 146 -6.95 -13.91 20.73
N HIS A 147 -7.31 -15.17 20.46
CA HIS A 147 -7.45 -16.20 21.49
C HIS A 147 -6.15 -16.45 22.26
N PHE A 148 -5.01 -16.46 21.55
CA PHE A 148 -3.67 -16.62 22.12
C PHE A 148 -3.00 -15.29 22.49
N GLN A 149 -3.78 -14.28 22.90
CA GLN A 149 -3.26 -13.00 23.43
C GLN A 149 -2.35 -12.25 22.46
N ASP A 150 -2.75 -12.22 21.19
CA ASP A 150 -2.04 -11.60 20.07
C ASP A 150 -0.65 -12.18 19.79
N ALA A 151 -0.34 -13.36 20.34
CA ALA A 151 0.89 -14.08 20.04
C ALA A 151 1.00 -14.36 18.53
N PRO A 152 2.20 -14.22 17.95
CA PRO A 152 2.41 -14.57 16.55
C PRO A 152 2.23 -16.07 16.35
N TRP A 153 1.80 -16.48 15.14
CA TRP A 153 1.39 -17.87 14.91
C TRP A 153 2.46 -18.90 15.27
N TYR A 154 3.73 -18.61 15.03
CA TYR A 154 4.84 -19.52 15.33
C TYR A 154 5.06 -19.74 16.84
N LEU A 155 4.42 -18.96 17.72
CA LEU A 155 4.42 -19.10 19.18
C LEU A 155 3.10 -19.65 19.75
N TRP A 156 2.11 -20.00 18.93
CA TRP A 156 0.88 -20.60 19.45
C TRP A 156 1.13 -21.93 20.18
N PRO A 157 0.43 -22.18 21.30
CA PRO A 157 0.67 -23.36 22.12
C PRO A 157 0.29 -24.67 21.42
N ASP A 158 -0.68 -24.64 20.50
CA ASP A 158 -1.06 -25.80 19.70
C ASP A 158 -0.12 -25.95 18.50
N GLU A 159 0.78 -26.92 18.58
CA GLU A 159 1.75 -27.21 17.52
C GLU A 159 1.10 -27.73 16.22
N ALA A 160 0.01 -28.48 16.31
CA ALA A 160 -0.70 -28.99 15.13
C ALA A 160 -1.37 -27.83 14.37
N LEU A 161 -1.90 -26.84 15.09
CA LEU A 161 -2.40 -25.60 14.49
C LEU A 161 -1.26 -24.80 13.82
N ARG A 162 -0.09 -24.69 14.47
CA ARG A 162 1.10 -24.03 13.86
C ARG A 162 1.57 -24.71 12.58
N ARG A 163 1.42 -26.04 12.51
CA ARG A 163 1.74 -26.85 11.32
C ARG A 163 0.61 -26.91 10.30
N HIS A 164 -0.48 -26.17 10.52
CA HIS A 164 -1.62 -26.10 9.63
C HIS A 164 -2.24 -27.49 9.35
N GLU A 165 -2.26 -28.35 10.38
CA GLU A 165 -2.80 -29.71 10.25
C GLU A 165 -4.34 -29.69 10.20
N ALA A 166 -4.92 -30.40 9.23
CA ALA A 166 -6.37 -30.37 8.96
C ALA A 166 -7.25 -30.60 10.20
N ALA A 167 -6.91 -31.58 11.04
CA ALA A 167 -7.68 -31.88 12.26
C ALA A 167 -7.64 -30.74 13.29
N ALA A 168 -6.49 -30.06 13.43
CA ALA A 168 -6.36 -28.90 14.32
C ALA A 168 -7.13 -27.70 13.76
N LEU A 169 -7.10 -27.48 12.44
CA LEU A 169 -7.88 -26.43 11.79
C LEU A 169 -9.39 -26.63 12.01
N GLU A 170 -9.89 -27.85 11.82
CA GLU A 170 -11.30 -28.18 12.07
C GLU A 170 -11.68 -27.96 13.54
N HIS A 171 -10.84 -28.42 14.47
CA HIS A 171 -11.03 -28.21 15.90
C HIS A 171 -11.13 -26.72 16.25
N TRP A 172 -10.15 -25.92 15.84
CA TRP A 172 -10.11 -24.50 16.18
C TRP A 172 -11.17 -23.66 15.45
N ARG A 173 -11.59 -24.04 14.24
CA ARG A 173 -12.78 -23.43 13.60
C ARG A 173 -14.05 -23.66 14.39
N ALA A 174 -14.20 -24.83 15.00
CA ALA A 174 -15.35 -25.12 15.86
C ALA A 174 -15.28 -24.38 17.20
N VAL A 175 -14.11 -24.38 17.85
CA VAL A 175 -13.88 -23.70 19.14
C VAL A 175 -14.05 -22.18 19.00
N LEU A 176 -13.55 -21.59 17.91
CA LEU A 176 -13.53 -20.14 17.67
C LEU A 176 -14.60 -19.70 16.66
N ALA A 177 -15.68 -20.47 16.50
CA ALA A 177 -16.65 -20.28 15.42
C ALA A 177 -17.25 -18.85 15.38
N GLU A 178 -17.53 -18.25 16.54
CA GLU A 178 -18.07 -16.90 16.63
C GLU A 178 -17.05 -15.84 16.16
N ASP A 179 -15.79 -15.95 16.58
CA ASP A 179 -14.72 -15.03 16.16
C ASP A 179 -14.36 -15.19 14.69
N VAL A 180 -14.36 -16.44 14.18
CA VAL A 180 -14.18 -16.72 12.75
C VAL A 180 -15.31 -16.08 11.93
N ALA A 181 -16.56 -16.20 12.39
CA ALA A 181 -17.71 -15.57 11.75
C ALA A 181 -17.63 -14.03 11.82
N PHE A 182 -17.15 -13.47 12.94
CA PHE A 182 -16.90 -12.04 13.09
C PHE A 182 -15.88 -11.53 12.07
N HIS A 183 -14.70 -12.14 11.99
CA HIS A 183 -13.67 -11.71 11.03
C HIS A 183 -14.11 -11.89 9.57
N THR A 184 -14.90 -12.92 9.30
CA THR A 184 -15.56 -13.10 8.00
C THR A 184 -16.48 -11.94 7.65
N ALA A 185 -17.37 -11.55 8.58
CA ALA A 185 -18.30 -10.43 8.37
C ALA A 185 -17.56 -9.11 8.14
N VAL A 186 -16.46 -8.87 8.86
CA VAL A 186 -15.61 -7.69 8.68
C VAL A 186 -15.03 -7.62 7.27
N GLN A 187 -14.51 -8.73 6.74
CA GLN A 187 -14.02 -8.77 5.36
C GLN A 187 -15.16 -8.58 4.35
N TYR A 188 -16.30 -9.22 4.57
CA TYR A 188 -17.48 -9.02 3.72
C TYR A 188 -17.89 -7.53 3.64
N TRP A 189 -17.96 -6.82 4.77
CA TRP A 189 -18.27 -5.38 4.78
C TRP A 189 -17.21 -4.56 4.06
N PHE A 190 -15.92 -4.81 4.32
CA PHE A 190 -14.84 -4.11 3.63
C PHE A 190 -14.95 -4.28 2.11
N PHE A 191 -15.09 -5.51 1.61
CA PHE A 191 -15.09 -5.76 0.17
C PHE A 191 -16.37 -5.26 -0.52
N THR A 192 -17.51 -5.28 0.19
CA THR A 192 -18.76 -4.67 -0.29
C THR A 192 -18.59 -3.16 -0.46
N GLN A 193 -18.08 -2.48 0.57
CA GLN A 193 -17.82 -1.05 0.51
C GLN A 193 -16.74 -0.69 -0.50
N TRP A 194 -15.67 -1.49 -0.60
CA TRP A 194 -14.60 -1.29 -1.57
C TRP A 194 -15.11 -1.36 -3.01
N THR A 195 -15.95 -2.35 -3.32
CA THR A 195 -16.56 -2.49 -4.65
C THR A 195 -17.39 -1.25 -4.99
N ALA A 196 -18.26 -0.81 -4.08
CA ALA A 196 -19.08 0.39 -4.27
C ALA A 196 -18.25 1.69 -4.35
N PHE A 197 -17.10 1.75 -3.70
CA PHE A 197 -16.14 2.84 -3.78
C PHE A 197 -15.41 2.86 -5.13
N LYS A 198 -14.87 1.72 -5.57
CA LYS A 198 -14.18 1.57 -6.86
C LYS A 198 -15.11 1.90 -8.01
N ASP A 199 -16.33 1.34 -8.02
CA ASP A 199 -17.32 1.59 -9.07
C ASP A 199 -17.66 3.08 -9.19
N TYR A 200 -17.85 3.76 -8.06
CA TYR A 200 -18.13 5.18 -8.02
C TYR A 200 -16.96 6.04 -8.53
N THR A 201 -15.73 5.65 -8.19
CA THR A 201 -14.49 6.32 -8.60
C THR A 201 -14.27 6.13 -10.11
N ASN A 202 -14.40 4.91 -10.60
CA ASN A 202 -14.29 4.57 -12.03
C ASN A 202 -15.37 5.25 -12.86
N ALA A 203 -16.60 5.40 -12.35
CA ALA A 203 -17.68 6.13 -13.03
C ALA A 203 -17.37 7.63 -13.24
N ARG A 204 -16.38 8.18 -12.52
CA ARG A 204 -15.89 9.56 -12.72
C ARG A 204 -14.75 9.67 -13.72
N GLY A 205 -14.31 8.54 -14.29
CA GLY A 205 -13.12 8.48 -15.13
C GLY A 205 -11.81 8.50 -14.34
N VAL A 206 -11.88 8.28 -13.02
CA VAL A 206 -10.70 8.16 -12.15
C VAL A 206 -10.46 6.69 -11.88
N LYS A 207 -9.24 6.21 -12.13
CA LYS A 207 -8.80 4.83 -11.88
C LYS A 207 -7.94 4.73 -10.63
N LEU A 208 -7.89 3.56 -10.01
CA LEU A 208 -7.06 3.31 -8.83
C LEU A 208 -5.72 2.65 -9.20
N ILE A 209 -4.63 3.20 -8.68
CA ILE A 209 -3.31 2.55 -8.66
C ILE A 209 -3.11 1.98 -7.26
N GLY A 210 -3.15 0.66 -7.16
CA GLY A 210 -2.80 -0.07 -5.95
C GLY A 210 -1.31 -0.33 -5.85
N ASP A 211 -0.94 -0.93 -4.74
CA ASP A 211 0.45 -1.16 -4.37
C ASP A 211 0.57 -2.54 -3.74
N LEU A 212 1.52 -3.33 -4.25
CA LEU A 212 1.74 -4.70 -3.85
C LEU A 212 3.16 -4.82 -3.27
N PRO A 213 3.31 -4.80 -1.93
CA PRO A 213 4.58 -5.05 -1.25
C PRO A 213 5.19 -6.35 -1.78
N ILE A 214 6.48 -6.42 -2.11
CA ILE A 214 6.99 -7.70 -2.62
C ILE A 214 6.87 -8.79 -1.57
N TYR A 215 7.25 -8.52 -0.32
CA TYR A 215 7.22 -9.48 0.77
C TYR A 215 5.94 -9.39 1.61
N VAL A 216 5.67 -10.45 2.37
CA VAL A 216 4.61 -10.50 3.39
C VAL A 216 5.22 -10.62 4.79
N SER A 217 4.50 -10.26 5.84
CA SER A 217 5.00 -10.40 7.22
C SER A 217 5.15 -11.86 7.64
N LEU A 218 6.15 -12.18 8.47
CA LEU A 218 6.29 -13.52 9.04
C LEU A 218 5.04 -13.89 9.84
N ASP A 219 4.62 -13.00 10.72
CA ASP A 219 3.36 -13.15 11.46
C ASP A 219 2.18 -12.68 10.59
N SER A 220 1.75 -13.57 9.69
CA SER A 220 0.61 -13.33 8.80
C SER A 220 -0.15 -14.62 8.54
N ALA A 221 -1.42 -14.49 8.15
CA ALA A 221 -2.22 -15.60 7.67
C ALA A 221 -1.59 -16.24 6.42
N ASP A 222 -0.92 -15.43 5.59
CA ASP A 222 -0.32 -15.89 4.34
C ASP A 222 0.81 -16.88 4.61
N VAL A 223 1.75 -16.55 5.50
CA VAL A 223 2.89 -17.43 5.81
C VAL A 223 2.44 -18.65 6.62
N TRP A 224 1.49 -18.47 7.54
CA TRP A 224 0.96 -19.57 8.35
C TRP A 224 0.24 -20.64 7.51
N SER A 225 -0.56 -20.24 6.51
CA SER A 225 -1.35 -21.17 5.69
C SER A 225 -0.63 -21.69 4.45
N GLU A 226 0.42 -21.01 3.98
CA GLU A 226 1.13 -21.34 2.73
C GLU A 226 2.63 -21.57 2.99
N ARG A 227 2.98 -22.21 4.11
CA ARG A 227 4.36 -22.34 4.62
C ARG A 227 5.38 -22.83 3.59
N GLU A 228 4.98 -23.73 2.69
CA GLU A 228 5.83 -24.30 1.63
C GLU A 228 6.32 -23.28 0.61
N GLN A 229 5.62 -22.14 0.50
CA GLN A 229 5.95 -21.03 -0.39
C GLN A 229 7.08 -20.15 0.16
N PHE A 230 7.54 -20.41 1.39
CA PHE A 230 8.53 -19.61 2.10
C PHE A 230 9.72 -20.47 2.57
N LEU A 231 10.88 -19.84 2.73
CA LEU A 231 12.10 -20.49 3.24
C LEU A 231 12.08 -20.55 4.77
N LEU A 232 11.34 -21.52 5.31
CA LEU A 232 11.15 -21.73 6.75
C LEU A 232 11.70 -23.10 7.19
N ASP A 233 12.10 -23.21 8.46
CA ASP A 233 12.38 -24.49 9.10
C ASP A 233 11.09 -25.21 9.56
N GLY A 234 11.25 -26.40 10.15
CA GLY A 234 10.12 -27.19 10.66
C GLY A 234 9.31 -26.48 11.75
N ALA A 235 9.92 -25.58 12.52
CA ALA A 235 9.27 -24.77 13.53
C ALA A 235 8.56 -23.53 12.95
N GLY A 236 8.74 -23.25 11.66
CA GLY A 236 8.16 -22.09 11.00
C GLY A 236 9.02 -20.83 11.04
N MET A 237 10.31 -20.97 11.38
CA MET A 237 11.23 -19.85 11.51
C MET A 237 12.14 -19.72 10.28
N PRO A 238 12.39 -18.49 9.79
CA PRO A 238 13.30 -18.28 8.68
C PRO A 238 14.76 -18.34 9.13
N ALA A 239 15.64 -18.95 8.31
CA ALA A 239 17.09 -18.86 8.50
C ALA A 239 17.68 -17.54 7.96
N LYS A 240 16.97 -16.90 7.02
CA LYS A 240 17.32 -15.62 6.40
C LYS A 240 16.05 -14.80 6.21
N VAL A 241 16.18 -13.48 6.34
CA VAL A 241 15.10 -12.51 6.22
C VAL A 241 15.42 -11.46 5.17
N ALA A 242 14.39 -10.78 4.70
CA ALA A 242 14.49 -9.69 3.75
C ALA A 242 15.12 -8.44 4.38
N GLY A 243 15.78 -7.68 3.51
CA GLY A 243 16.23 -6.32 3.78
C GLY A 243 16.76 -5.69 2.50
N VAL A 244 17.48 -4.58 2.66
CA VAL A 244 18.31 -3.97 1.61
C VAL A 244 19.67 -3.61 2.18
N PRO A 245 20.74 -3.66 1.36
CA PRO A 245 22.06 -3.24 1.81
C PRO A 245 22.07 -1.74 2.12
N PRO A 246 23.15 -1.22 2.75
CA PRO A 246 23.36 0.21 2.91
C PRO A 246 23.19 0.99 1.59
N ASP A 247 22.44 2.07 1.65
CA ASP A 247 22.14 2.95 0.53
C ASP A 247 22.09 4.43 0.96
N TYR A 248 21.63 5.30 0.06
CA TYR A 248 21.54 6.74 0.31
C TYR A 248 20.43 7.12 1.31
N PHE A 249 19.50 6.21 1.64
CA PHE A 249 18.51 6.41 2.69
C PHE A 249 19.02 5.93 4.05
N SER A 250 19.79 4.84 4.09
CA SER A 250 20.27 4.23 5.33
C SER A 250 21.71 3.71 5.25
N ALA A 251 22.57 4.26 6.11
CA ALA A 251 23.97 3.84 6.25
C ALA A 251 24.13 2.39 6.77
N ASP A 252 23.11 1.84 7.44
CA ASP A 252 23.11 0.47 7.95
C ASP A 252 22.31 -0.51 7.07
N GLY A 253 21.79 -0.01 5.94
CA GLY A 253 20.77 -0.70 5.18
C GLY A 253 19.46 -0.76 5.97
N GLN A 254 18.51 -1.55 5.50
CA GLN A 254 17.22 -1.70 6.17
C GLN A 254 16.96 -3.18 6.39
N LEU A 255 16.80 -3.57 7.65
CA LEU A 255 16.45 -4.93 8.04
C LEU A 255 14.94 -5.01 8.19
N TRP A 256 14.25 -5.53 7.18
CA TRP A 256 12.79 -5.58 7.17
C TRP A 256 12.23 -6.77 7.95
N GLY A 257 12.98 -7.88 7.99
CA GLY A 257 12.62 -9.04 8.81
C GLY A 257 11.58 -9.98 8.20
N ASN A 258 11.08 -9.69 6.98
CA ASN A 258 10.15 -10.57 6.28
C ASN A 258 10.81 -11.92 5.93
N PRO A 259 10.05 -13.04 5.92
CA PRO A 259 10.55 -14.29 5.37
C PRO A 259 10.75 -14.18 3.86
N LEU A 260 11.74 -14.91 3.37
CA LEU A 260 12.07 -14.98 1.95
C LEU A 260 11.27 -16.08 1.25
N TYR A 261 10.97 -15.88 -0.02
CA TYR A 261 10.23 -16.84 -0.84
C TYR A 261 11.04 -18.07 -1.19
N ASN A 262 10.37 -19.23 -1.21
CA ASN A 262 10.89 -20.43 -1.83
C ASN A 262 10.58 -20.41 -3.34
N TRP A 263 11.32 -19.57 -4.09
CA TRP A 263 11.10 -19.40 -5.53
C TRP A 263 11.16 -20.70 -6.33
N SER A 264 11.92 -21.70 -5.86
CA SER A 264 11.98 -23.01 -6.50
C SER A 264 10.67 -23.80 -6.33
N ALA A 265 10.08 -23.81 -5.13
CA ALA A 265 8.78 -24.43 -4.89
C ALA A 265 7.67 -23.70 -5.64
N MET A 266 7.64 -22.36 -5.56
CA MET A 266 6.70 -21.53 -6.33
C MET A 266 6.81 -21.80 -7.83
N LYS A 267 8.02 -21.89 -8.39
CA LYS A 267 8.16 -22.19 -9.82
C LYS A 267 7.67 -23.60 -10.16
N ALA A 268 7.86 -24.57 -9.27
CA ALA A 268 7.41 -25.95 -9.49
C ALA A 268 5.89 -26.09 -9.53
N ASP A 269 5.14 -25.25 -8.80
CA ASP A 269 3.67 -25.22 -8.83
C ASP A 269 3.08 -24.26 -9.88
N GLY A 270 3.93 -23.58 -10.65
CA GLY A 270 3.51 -22.61 -11.67
C GLY A 270 3.20 -21.21 -11.11
N PHE A 271 3.74 -20.88 -9.95
CA PHE A 271 3.55 -19.62 -9.21
C PHE A 271 2.11 -19.43 -8.71
N GLY A 272 1.44 -20.51 -8.32
CA GLY A 272 0.02 -20.52 -7.98
C GLY A 272 -0.35 -19.50 -6.89
N TRP A 273 0.49 -19.36 -5.86
CA TRP A 273 0.28 -18.37 -4.80
C TRP A 273 0.32 -16.92 -5.31
N TRP A 274 1.30 -16.59 -6.16
CA TRP A 274 1.43 -15.26 -6.76
C TRP A 274 0.29 -14.95 -7.74
N ILE A 275 -0.20 -15.93 -8.49
CA ILE A 275 -1.39 -15.77 -9.36
C ILE A 275 -2.59 -15.37 -8.50
N ARG A 276 -2.89 -16.12 -7.42
CA ARG A 276 -4.02 -15.79 -6.51
C ARG A 276 -3.85 -14.42 -5.88
N ARG A 277 -2.63 -14.08 -5.46
CA ARG A 277 -2.29 -12.78 -4.85
C ARG A 277 -2.63 -11.62 -5.78
N VAL A 278 -2.21 -11.71 -7.04
CA VAL A 278 -2.46 -10.68 -8.05
C VAL A 278 -3.92 -10.66 -8.48
N GLU A 279 -4.58 -11.82 -8.61
CA GLU A 279 -6.02 -11.91 -8.88
C GLU A 279 -6.84 -11.13 -7.84
N GLY A 280 -6.58 -11.38 -6.55
CA GLY A 280 -7.24 -10.67 -5.46
C GLY A 280 -6.97 -9.17 -5.48
N ALA A 281 -5.73 -8.75 -5.77
CA ALA A 281 -5.39 -7.34 -5.91
C ALA A 281 -6.07 -6.67 -7.12
N ALA A 282 -6.14 -7.36 -8.26
CA ALA A 282 -6.76 -6.89 -9.50
C ALA A 282 -8.27 -6.62 -9.37
N THR A 283 -8.97 -7.31 -8.45
CA THR A 283 -10.37 -6.98 -8.16
C THR A 283 -10.51 -5.57 -7.57
N ARG A 284 -9.52 -5.12 -6.80
CA ARG A 284 -9.58 -3.88 -6.02
C ARG A 284 -9.12 -2.64 -6.77
N VAL A 285 -8.20 -2.78 -7.72
CA VAL A 285 -7.56 -1.65 -8.40
C VAL A 285 -7.52 -1.85 -9.92
N ASP A 286 -7.07 -0.82 -10.65
CA ASP A 286 -6.99 -0.84 -12.12
C ASP A 286 -5.52 -0.92 -12.59
N ALA A 287 -4.58 -0.51 -11.74
CA ALA A 287 -3.15 -0.71 -11.91
C ALA A 287 -2.48 -1.18 -10.61
N LEU A 288 -1.39 -1.92 -10.72
CA LEU A 288 -0.61 -2.43 -9.58
C LEU A 288 0.85 -1.97 -9.68
N ARG A 289 1.30 -1.18 -8.70
CA ARG A 289 2.73 -1.00 -8.44
C ARG A 289 3.27 -2.27 -7.80
N LEU A 290 4.30 -2.85 -8.40
CA LEU A 290 5.08 -3.94 -7.83
C LEU A 290 6.22 -3.30 -7.04
N ASP A 291 6.04 -3.25 -5.73
CA ASP A 291 7.02 -2.71 -4.78
C ASP A 291 8.32 -3.52 -4.82
N HIS A 292 9.46 -2.85 -4.65
CA HIS A 292 10.78 -3.45 -4.65
C HIS A 292 11.01 -4.40 -5.84
N PHE A 293 10.62 -3.97 -7.04
CA PHE A 293 10.62 -4.78 -8.27
C PHE A 293 11.96 -5.47 -8.53
N ARG A 294 13.06 -4.81 -8.15
CA ARG A 294 14.42 -5.33 -8.31
C ARG A 294 14.62 -6.71 -7.64
N ALA A 295 13.83 -7.05 -6.62
CA ALA A 295 13.88 -8.35 -5.95
C ALA A 295 13.39 -9.52 -6.81
N PHE A 296 12.70 -9.25 -7.93
CA PHE A 296 12.45 -10.29 -8.92
C PHE A 296 13.72 -10.68 -9.69
N GLU A 297 14.70 -9.80 -9.82
CA GLU A 297 16.00 -10.11 -10.45
C GLU A 297 16.92 -10.81 -9.45
N SER A 298 17.17 -10.18 -8.32
CA SER A 298 17.93 -10.72 -7.20
C SER A 298 17.45 -10.07 -5.92
N TYR A 299 17.50 -10.67 -4.74
CA TYR A 299 17.06 -10.03 -3.50
C TYR A 299 18.15 -10.10 -2.43
N TRP A 300 18.11 -9.18 -1.47
CA TRP A 300 19.09 -9.13 -0.39
C TRP A 300 18.60 -9.99 0.78
N ALA A 301 19.34 -11.07 1.04
CA ALA A 301 19.02 -12.05 2.06
C ALA A 301 19.96 -11.86 3.27
N VAL A 302 19.40 -11.47 4.40
CA VAL A 302 20.14 -11.23 5.65
C VAL A 302 19.98 -12.43 6.58
N PRO A 303 21.05 -12.97 7.21
CA PRO A 303 20.91 -14.02 8.22
C PRO A 303 19.91 -13.62 9.33
N ALA A 304 19.02 -14.54 9.71
CA ALA A 304 18.09 -14.29 10.80
C ALA A 304 18.84 -14.04 12.12
N GLY A 305 18.37 -13.06 12.90
CA GLY A 305 19.04 -12.63 14.14
C GLY A 305 20.16 -11.60 13.96
N ALA A 306 20.51 -11.23 12.72
CA ALA A 306 21.38 -10.08 12.47
C ALA A 306 20.78 -8.79 13.05
N LYS A 307 21.63 -7.87 13.50
CA LYS A 307 21.20 -6.57 14.05
C LYS A 307 21.01 -5.49 12.98
N THR A 308 21.65 -5.65 11.82
CA THR A 308 21.60 -4.73 10.69
C THR A 308 21.55 -5.52 9.39
N ALA A 309 21.27 -4.85 8.27
CA ALA A 309 21.23 -5.51 6.97
C ALA A 309 22.62 -5.67 6.31
N LYS A 310 23.71 -5.21 6.93
CA LYS A 310 25.07 -5.23 6.34
C LYS A 310 25.59 -6.62 6.01
N GLU A 311 25.16 -7.63 6.77
CA GLU A 311 25.66 -9.00 6.68
C GLU A 311 24.90 -9.86 5.65
N GLY A 312 24.03 -9.25 4.84
CA GLY A 312 23.30 -9.97 3.82
C GLY A 312 24.11 -10.32 2.58
N ALA A 313 23.47 -11.03 1.66
CA ALA A 313 24.01 -11.35 0.35
C ALA A 313 22.92 -11.28 -0.72
N TRP A 314 23.31 -10.97 -1.95
CA TRP A 314 22.41 -11.02 -3.11
C TRP A 314 22.15 -12.47 -3.52
N GLU A 315 20.87 -12.84 -3.61
CA GLU A 315 20.39 -14.13 -4.11
C GLU A 315 19.50 -13.92 -5.33
N LYS A 316 19.38 -14.91 -6.23
CA LYS A 316 18.58 -14.73 -7.46
C LYS A 316 17.09 -14.88 -7.21
N GLY A 317 16.32 -13.94 -7.78
CA GLY A 317 14.87 -13.98 -7.84
C GLY A 317 14.36 -14.80 -9.03
N PRO A 318 13.04 -14.85 -9.23
CA PRO A 318 12.39 -15.65 -10.28
C PRO A 318 12.50 -15.03 -11.69
N GLY A 319 12.88 -13.76 -11.78
CA GLY A 319 13.02 -13.00 -13.02
C GLY A 319 11.78 -13.05 -13.90
N MET A 320 12.00 -13.16 -15.21
CA MET A 320 10.95 -13.19 -16.22
C MET A 320 10.01 -14.40 -16.12
N ASP A 321 10.38 -15.46 -15.40
CA ASP A 321 9.51 -16.63 -15.26
C ASP A 321 8.22 -16.26 -14.52
N LEU A 322 8.32 -15.49 -13.43
CA LEU A 322 7.15 -14.98 -12.72
C LEU A 322 6.45 -13.89 -13.53
N LEU A 323 7.20 -12.91 -14.05
CA LEU A 323 6.61 -11.74 -14.71
C LEU A 323 5.79 -12.12 -15.95
N ARG A 324 6.23 -13.11 -16.73
CA ARG A 324 5.45 -13.64 -17.87
C ARG A 324 4.17 -14.33 -17.42
N VAL A 325 4.21 -15.05 -16.29
CA VAL A 325 3.01 -15.68 -15.73
C VAL A 325 2.01 -14.60 -15.30
N LEU A 326 2.44 -13.60 -14.53
CA LEU A 326 1.53 -12.55 -14.05
C LEU A 326 0.94 -11.74 -15.20
N THR A 327 1.77 -11.24 -16.13
CA THR A 327 1.31 -10.45 -17.28
C THR A 327 0.48 -11.27 -18.27
N GLY A 328 0.71 -12.58 -18.36
CA GLY A 328 -0.08 -13.50 -19.20
C GLY A 328 -1.45 -13.84 -18.61
N TRP A 329 -1.56 -14.02 -17.29
CA TRP A 329 -2.82 -14.30 -16.61
C TRP A 329 -3.72 -13.07 -16.45
N PHE A 330 -3.11 -11.88 -16.30
CA PHE A 330 -3.85 -10.64 -16.05
C PHE A 330 -3.47 -9.51 -17.03
N PRO A 331 -3.63 -9.73 -18.35
CA PRO A 331 -3.26 -8.74 -19.37
C PRO A 331 -4.09 -7.44 -19.29
N GLN A 332 -5.21 -7.46 -18.57
CA GLN A 332 -6.07 -6.29 -18.34
C GLN A 332 -5.53 -5.32 -17.28
N ILE A 333 -4.62 -5.77 -16.41
CA ILE A 333 -4.07 -4.93 -15.34
C ILE A 333 -2.82 -4.22 -15.86
N THR A 334 -2.74 -2.92 -15.58
CA THR A 334 -1.49 -2.18 -15.80
C THR A 334 -0.56 -2.41 -14.62
N TYR A 335 0.65 -2.85 -14.89
CA TYR A 335 1.67 -3.04 -13.86
C TYR A 335 2.68 -1.89 -13.92
N ILE A 336 3.23 -1.50 -12.78
CA ILE A 336 4.27 -0.47 -12.65
C ILE A 336 5.40 -1.09 -11.85
N ALA A 337 6.63 -1.01 -12.35
CA ALA A 337 7.81 -1.47 -11.63
C ALA A 337 8.31 -0.36 -10.69
N GLU A 338 8.29 -0.59 -9.39
CA GLU A 338 9.05 0.23 -8.45
C GLU A 338 10.53 -0.16 -8.56
N ASP A 339 11.24 0.55 -9.44
CA ASP A 339 12.65 0.35 -9.75
C ASP A 339 13.51 1.48 -9.17
N LEU A 340 13.33 1.86 -7.91
CA LEU A 340 14.18 2.85 -7.24
C LEU A 340 15.35 2.16 -6.51
N GLY A 341 16.25 2.96 -5.95
CA GLY A 341 17.45 2.49 -5.24
C GLY A 341 18.64 2.21 -6.15
N ILE A 342 19.54 1.34 -5.70
CA ILE A 342 20.74 0.94 -6.45
C ILE A 342 20.35 -0.17 -7.44
N LEU A 343 20.29 0.19 -8.72
CA LEU A 343 19.92 -0.72 -9.81
C LEU A 343 21.16 -1.20 -10.54
N THR A 344 21.19 -2.50 -10.87
CA THR A 344 22.21 -3.09 -11.72
C THR A 344 21.71 -3.15 -13.16
N ASP A 345 22.62 -3.32 -14.12
CA ASP A 345 22.26 -3.53 -15.54
C ASP A 345 21.28 -4.70 -15.72
N ALA A 346 21.39 -5.75 -14.89
CA ALA A 346 20.48 -6.88 -14.92
C ALA A 346 19.05 -6.51 -14.49
N VAL A 347 18.88 -5.59 -13.53
CA VAL A 347 17.56 -5.10 -13.13
C VAL A 347 16.97 -4.22 -14.24
N HIS A 348 17.79 -3.38 -14.88
CA HIS A 348 17.35 -2.61 -16.05
C HIS A 348 16.89 -3.52 -17.20
N GLN A 349 17.68 -4.57 -17.49
CA GLN A 349 17.31 -5.57 -18.49
C GLN A 349 16.02 -6.30 -18.11
N LEU A 350 15.83 -6.71 -16.85
CA LEU A 350 14.60 -7.37 -16.40
C LEU A 350 13.38 -6.46 -16.63
N ARG A 351 13.48 -5.17 -16.27
CA ARG A 351 12.41 -4.20 -16.50
C ARG A 351 12.10 -4.04 -17.98
N GLU A 352 13.12 -3.87 -18.81
CA GLU A 352 12.95 -3.75 -20.27
C GLU A 352 12.30 -4.98 -20.89
N GLU A 353 12.77 -6.18 -20.53
CA GLU A 353 12.19 -7.45 -21.00
C GLU A 353 10.75 -7.67 -20.52
N SER A 354 10.42 -7.16 -19.32
CA SER A 354 9.06 -7.24 -18.77
C SER A 354 8.07 -6.30 -19.45
N GLY A 355 8.54 -5.27 -20.15
CA GLY A 355 7.70 -4.22 -20.74
C GLY A 355 6.93 -3.39 -19.70
N LEU A 356 7.41 -3.37 -18.45
CA LEU A 356 6.82 -2.62 -17.34
C LEU A 356 7.39 -1.19 -17.31
N PRO A 357 6.56 -0.14 -17.16
CA PRO A 357 7.07 1.20 -16.93
C PRO A 357 7.75 1.27 -15.57
N GLY A 358 8.96 1.84 -15.55
CA GLY A 358 9.67 2.18 -14.31
C GLY A 358 9.22 3.53 -13.74
N MET A 359 9.75 3.87 -12.58
CA MET A 359 9.48 5.10 -11.85
C MET A 359 10.60 6.13 -12.00
N LYS A 360 10.21 7.41 -11.96
CA LYS A 360 11.13 8.55 -11.89
C LYS A 360 10.68 9.49 -10.79
N VAL A 361 11.52 9.75 -9.79
CA VAL A 361 11.18 10.62 -8.65
C VAL A 361 12.00 11.89 -8.74
N LEU A 362 11.32 13.04 -8.90
CA LEU A 362 11.97 14.32 -9.15
C LEU A 362 12.81 14.79 -7.97
N GLU A 363 12.43 14.48 -6.73
CA GLU A 363 13.24 14.82 -5.54
C GLU A 363 14.65 14.19 -5.57
N PHE A 364 14.87 13.12 -6.34
CA PHE A 364 16.19 12.52 -6.51
C PHE A 364 17.01 13.15 -7.65
N ALA A 365 16.46 14.10 -8.40
CA ALA A 365 17.04 14.55 -9.67
C ALA A 365 18.19 15.55 -9.54
N PHE A 366 18.37 16.18 -8.38
CA PHE A 366 19.15 17.42 -8.28
C PHE A 366 20.60 17.27 -7.78
N SER A 367 21.15 16.05 -7.77
CA SER A 367 22.55 15.83 -7.37
C SER A 367 23.57 16.22 -8.44
N GLY A 368 23.16 16.44 -9.69
CA GLY A 368 24.02 16.89 -10.79
C GLY A 368 23.40 16.70 -12.19
N PRO A 369 24.06 17.19 -13.26
CA PRO A 369 23.51 17.19 -14.62
C PRO A 369 23.33 15.80 -15.23
N ASP A 370 24.12 14.80 -14.82
CA ASP A 370 24.06 13.43 -15.37
C ASP A 370 22.98 12.56 -14.68
N ASN A 371 22.19 13.13 -13.77
CA ASN A 371 21.24 12.37 -12.98
C ASN A 371 20.06 11.86 -13.83
N ALA A 372 19.83 10.54 -13.82
CA ALA A 372 18.81 9.87 -14.61
C ALA A 372 17.35 10.18 -14.19
N TYR A 373 17.15 10.89 -13.08
CA TYR A 373 15.86 11.41 -12.63
C TYR A 373 15.55 12.81 -13.17
N LEU A 374 16.43 13.43 -13.96
CA LEU A 374 16.11 14.66 -14.67
C LEU A 374 15.21 14.39 -15.89
N PRO A 375 14.13 15.15 -16.12
CA PRO A 375 13.16 14.86 -17.19
C PRO A 375 13.68 14.79 -18.62
N HIS A 376 14.79 15.48 -18.94
CA HIS A 376 15.39 15.41 -20.27
C HIS A 376 16.13 14.08 -20.53
N HIS A 377 16.30 13.25 -19.50
CA HIS A 377 16.83 11.88 -19.60
C HIS A 377 15.73 10.81 -19.66
N TYR A 378 14.45 11.18 -19.62
CA TYR A 378 13.37 10.20 -19.59
C TYR A 378 13.11 9.62 -20.97
N ALA A 379 12.76 8.33 -21.00
CA ALA A 379 11.95 7.77 -22.07
C ALA A 379 10.45 7.95 -21.73
N PRO A 380 9.53 8.00 -22.70
CA PRO A 380 8.11 8.16 -22.42
C PRO A 380 7.51 7.06 -21.52
N HIS A 381 8.02 5.84 -21.63
CA HIS A 381 7.53 4.65 -20.90
C HIS A 381 8.01 4.60 -19.44
N CYS A 382 7.60 5.59 -18.67
CA CYS A 382 7.84 5.68 -17.24
C CYS A 382 6.71 6.45 -16.54
N ILE A 383 6.70 6.35 -15.21
CA ILE A 383 5.81 7.07 -14.32
C ILE A 383 6.64 8.08 -13.53
N CYS A 384 6.34 9.36 -13.68
CA CYS A 384 7.03 10.45 -12.99
C CYS A 384 6.30 10.80 -11.68
N TYR A 385 7.06 11.00 -10.61
CA TYR A 385 6.60 11.41 -9.30
C TYR A 385 7.28 12.72 -8.89
N THR A 386 6.63 13.58 -8.11
CA THR A 386 7.35 14.58 -7.31
C THR A 386 8.22 13.86 -6.28
N GLY A 387 7.54 13.21 -5.34
CA GLY A 387 8.02 12.30 -4.31
C GLY A 387 7.05 11.14 -4.16
N THR A 388 7.47 10.08 -3.47
CA THR A 388 6.62 8.97 -3.04
C THR A 388 6.17 9.16 -1.58
N HIS A 389 5.52 8.17 -0.97
CA HIS A 389 5.14 8.23 0.45
C HIS A 389 6.35 8.08 1.41
N ASP A 390 7.50 7.59 0.91
CA ASP A 390 8.76 7.48 1.65
C ASP A 390 9.59 8.78 1.62
N ASN A 391 9.26 9.63 0.65
CA ASN A 391 9.84 10.95 0.50
C ASN A 391 9.26 11.93 1.51
N ASP A 392 9.96 13.04 1.71
CA ASP A 392 9.35 14.20 2.35
C ASP A 392 8.33 14.84 1.38
N THR A 393 7.66 15.91 1.79
CA THR A 393 6.99 16.78 0.82
C THR A 393 8.03 17.57 0.04
N VAL A 394 7.68 18.16 -1.10
CA VAL A 394 8.64 18.97 -1.86
C VAL A 394 9.16 20.18 -1.05
N LEU A 395 8.33 20.78 -0.19
CA LEU A 395 8.81 21.85 0.70
C LEU A 395 9.76 21.32 1.76
N GLY A 396 9.43 20.18 2.38
CA GLY A 396 10.31 19.53 3.36
C GLY A 396 11.63 19.06 2.74
N TRP A 397 11.59 18.50 1.53
CA TRP A 397 12.76 18.16 0.73
C TRP A 397 13.65 19.39 0.52
N TYR A 398 13.09 20.52 0.08
CA TYR A 398 13.88 21.73 -0.17
C TYR A 398 14.58 22.23 1.10
N ASP A 399 13.87 22.19 2.24
CA ASP A 399 14.39 22.63 3.54
C ASP A 399 15.57 21.74 4.00
N HIS A 400 15.52 20.42 3.71
CA HIS A 400 16.55 19.45 4.10
C HIS A 400 17.62 19.15 3.03
N ALA A 401 17.41 19.55 1.78
CA ALA A 401 18.33 19.32 0.68
C ALA A 401 19.71 19.93 0.97
N THR A 402 20.76 19.35 0.40
CA THR A 402 22.11 19.90 0.52
C THR A 402 22.22 21.25 -0.21
N GLU A 403 23.23 22.05 0.14
CA GLU A 403 23.49 23.31 -0.58
C GLU A 403 23.74 23.08 -2.08
N GLN A 404 24.44 21.99 -2.42
CA GLN A 404 24.70 21.59 -3.80
C GLN A 404 23.40 21.28 -4.56
N GLU A 405 22.50 20.48 -3.97
CA GLU A 405 21.22 20.14 -4.59
C GLU A 405 20.34 21.38 -4.78
N ARG A 406 20.26 22.25 -3.76
CA ARG A 406 19.50 23.51 -3.89
C ARG A 406 20.09 24.44 -4.95
N ALA A 407 21.41 24.56 -5.02
CA ALA A 407 22.07 25.39 -6.03
C ALA A 407 21.79 24.87 -7.45
N PHE A 408 21.88 23.55 -7.65
CA PHE A 408 21.58 22.95 -8.95
C PHE A 408 20.08 23.03 -9.29
N ALA A 409 19.19 22.78 -8.33
CA ALA A 409 17.75 22.93 -8.50
C ALA A 409 17.36 24.37 -8.85
N ALA A 410 17.98 25.38 -8.22
CA ALA A 410 17.74 26.79 -8.54
C ALA A 410 18.07 27.13 -10.00
N VAL A 411 19.17 26.59 -10.53
CA VAL A 411 19.55 26.76 -11.94
C VAL A 411 18.60 26.00 -12.86
N TYR A 412 18.33 24.72 -12.57
CA TYR A 412 17.53 23.86 -13.44
C TYR A 412 16.05 24.26 -13.48
N LEU A 413 15.49 24.61 -12.32
CA LEU A 413 14.07 24.98 -12.17
C LEU A 413 13.81 26.48 -12.38
N GLY A 414 14.85 27.32 -12.32
CA GLY A 414 14.68 28.77 -12.22
C GLY A 414 14.01 29.23 -10.92
N ALA A 415 14.07 28.40 -9.87
CA ALA A 415 13.45 28.65 -8.58
C ALA A 415 14.34 29.52 -7.67
N LYS A 416 13.72 30.38 -6.87
CA LYS A 416 14.42 31.32 -5.96
C LYS A 416 14.24 30.99 -4.48
N ASP A 417 13.21 30.21 -4.17
CA ASP A 417 12.77 29.85 -2.82
C ASP A 417 12.04 28.50 -2.86
N ARG A 418 11.71 27.96 -1.68
CA ARG A 418 11.05 26.66 -1.55
C ARG A 418 9.69 26.59 -2.27
N GLU A 419 8.92 27.68 -2.28
CA GLU A 419 7.58 27.71 -2.89
C GLU A 419 7.65 27.75 -4.42
N SER A 420 8.58 28.52 -4.97
CA SER A 420 8.86 28.52 -6.41
C SER A 420 9.47 27.19 -6.86
N ALA A 421 10.28 26.53 -6.03
CA ALA A 421 10.78 25.18 -6.29
C ALA A 421 9.64 24.16 -6.35
N ARG A 422 8.72 24.17 -5.37
CA ARG A 422 7.51 23.33 -5.36
C ARG A 422 6.66 23.48 -6.62
N LYS A 423 6.33 24.73 -6.97
CA LYS A 423 5.55 25.01 -8.20
C LYS A 423 6.29 24.58 -9.46
N ALA A 424 7.60 24.79 -9.50
CA ALA A 424 8.43 24.38 -10.63
C ALA A 424 8.48 22.85 -10.76
N LEU A 425 8.59 22.11 -9.65
CA LEU A 425 8.54 20.65 -9.62
C LEU A 425 7.22 20.07 -10.12
N LEU A 426 6.08 20.63 -9.68
CA LEU A 426 4.77 20.24 -10.21
C LEU A 426 4.66 20.52 -11.71
N ARG A 427 5.12 21.68 -12.19
CA ARG A 427 5.16 21.99 -13.63
C ARG A 427 6.10 21.06 -14.40
N LEU A 428 7.25 20.76 -13.83
CA LEU A 428 8.29 19.95 -14.44
C LEU A 428 7.80 18.50 -14.64
N GLY A 429 7.14 17.92 -13.64
CA GLY A 429 6.55 16.59 -13.76
C GLY A 429 5.41 16.54 -14.78
N GLN A 430 4.49 17.52 -14.75
CA GLN A 430 3.43 17.66 -15.75
C GLN A 430 4.00 17.84 -17.17
N GLY A 431 5.09 18.59 -17.33
CA GLY A 431 5.75 18.82 -18.61
C GLY A 431 6.67 17.69 -19.09
N SER A 432 7.03 16.74 -18.23
CA SER A 432 7.93 15.62 -18.57
C SER A 432 7.37 14.71 -19.66
N VAL A 433 8.19 13.91 -20.35
CA VAL A 433 7.71 12.97 -21.39
C VAL A 433 7.00 11.72 -20.85
N ALA A 434 7.01 11.51 -19.53
CA ALA A 434 6.39 10.36 -18.86
C ALA A 434 4.91 10.18 -19.22
N GLU A 435 4.47 8.94 -19.39
CA GLU A 435 3.07 8.57 -19.67
C GLU A 435 2.13 9.05 -18.56
N LEU A 436 2.55 8.89 -17.30
CA LEU A 436 1.82 9.32 -16.13
C LEU A 436 2.70 10.21 -15.25
N PHE A 437 2.13 11.31 -14.76
CA PHE A 437 2.69 12.10 -13.68
C PHE A 437 1.82 11.97 -12.43
N VAL A 438 2.41 11.64 -11.29
CA VAL A 438 1.74 11.55 -10.00
C VAL A 438 2.41 12.52 -9.04
N ALA A 439 1.63 13.29 -8.28
CA ALA A 439 2.16 14.09 -7.19
C ALA A 439 1.48 13.73 -5.87
N GLN A 440 2.17 13.92 -4.76
CA GLN A 440 1.58 13.78 -3.44
C GLN A 440 0.51 14.86 -3.24
N MET A 441 -0.60 14.56 -2.56
CA MET A 441 -1.61 15.56 -2.22
C MET A 441 -1.00 16.73 -1.42
N GLN A 442 -0.02 16.42 -0.57
CA GLN A 442 0.72 17.37 0.26
C GLN A 442 1.47 18.42 -0.57
N ASP A 443 1.96 18.05 -1.76
CA ASP A 443 2.65 18.97 -2.66
C ASP A 443 1.68 19.98 -3.28
N TYR A 444 0.44 19.57 -3.56
CA TYR A 444 -0.62 20.49 -4.00
C TYR A 444 -1.10 21.40 -2.87
N LEU A 445 -1.13 20.89 -1.64
CA LEU A 445 -1.50 21.63 -0.43
C LEU A 445 -0.38 22.53 0.11
N ALA A 446 0.83 22.46 -0.47
CA ALA A 446 2.00 23.22 -0.04
C ALA A 446 2.36 23.00 1.45
N LEU A 447 2.34 21.73 1.89
CA LEU A 447 2.75 21.34 3.24
C LEU A 447 4.26 21.12 3.32
N GLY A 448 4.87 21.40 4.48
CA GLY A 448 6.24 21.03 4.83
C GLY A 448 6.34 19.60 5.36
N SER A 449 7.40 19.29 6.11
CA SER A 449 7.64 17.95 6.66
C SER A 449 6.57 17.48 7.65
N GLU A 450 5.71 18.37 8.16
CA GLU A 450 4.50 17.99 8.89
C GLU A 450 3.49 17.20 8.02
N GLY A 451 3.63 17.26 6.70
CA GLY A 451 2.88 16.49 5.71
C GLY A 451 3.48 15.12 5.37
N ARG A 452 4.64 14.75 5.92
CA ARG A 452 5.35 13.53 5.55
C ARG A 452 4.60 12.28 6.02
N VAL A 453 4.46 11.28 5.15
CA VAL A 453 3.74 10.03 5.45
C VAL A 453 4.65 9.02 6.13
N ASN A 454 5.86 8.81 5.61
CA ASN A 454 6.81 7.85 6.16
C ASN A 454 8.24 8.38 6.15
N VAL A 455 9.00 8.02 7.18
CA VAL A 455 10.46 8.16 7.24
C VAL A 455 11.06 6.75 7.25
N PRO A 456 11.60 6.25 6.13
CA PRO A 456 12.23 4.94 6.07
C PRO A 456 13.30 4.75 7.15
N GLY A 457 13.33 3.57 7.78
CA GLY A 457 14.24 3.26 8.88
C GLY A 457 13.78 3.74 10.27
N VAL A 458 12.70 4.53 10.37
CA VAL A 458 12.08 4.92 11.64
C VAL A 458 10.91 3.99 11.93
N ALA A 459 10.86 3.40 13.13
CA ALA A 459 9.89 2.36 13.48
C ALA A 459 8.49 2.90 13.87
N GLU A 460 8.42 4.10 14.43
CA GLU A 460 7.20 4.66 15.03
C GLU A 460 6.90 6.08 14.51
N GLY A 461 5.64 6.49 14.57
CA GLY A 461 5.21 7.85 14.22
C GLY A 461 4.88 8.07 12.74
N ASN A 462 5.07 7.06 11.89
CA ASN A 462 4.73 7.07 10.47
C ASN A 462 3.26 6.73 10.22
N TRP A 463 2.78 6.95 8.99
CA TRP A 463 1.44 6.59 8.49
C TRP A 463 0.29 7.35 9.14
N ARG A 464 0.58 8.48 9.81
CA ARG A 464 -0.41 9.21 10.60
C ARG A 464 -0.95 10.47 9.93
N TRP A 465 -0.28 10.97 8.88
CA TRP A 465 -0.70 12.22 8.26
C TRP A 465 -2.13 12.11 7.68
N ARG A 466 -2.94 13.16 7.94
CA ARG A 466 -4.30 13.31 7.41
C ARG A 466 -4.48 14.69 6.82
N MET A 467 -5.19 14.77 5.70
CA MET A 467 -5.60 16.03 5.09
C MET A 467 -6.61 16.75 5.99
N ALA A 468 -6.44 18.06 6.16
CA ALA A 468 -7.37 18.87 6.92
C ALA A 468 -8.76 18.91 6.24
N PRO A 469 -9.87 18.93 7.01
CA PRO A 469 -11.21 19.06 6.45
C PRO A 469 -11.34 20.31 5.57
N GLY A 470 -11.93 20.15 4.39
CA GLY A 470 -12.12 21.24 3.45
C GLY A 470 -10.87 21.70 2.69
N ALA A 471 -9.69 21.06 2.88
CA ALA A 471 -8.47 21.44 2.16
C ALA A 471 -8.53 21.16 0.64
N ALA A 472 -9.28 20.14 0.23
CA ALA A 472 -9.55 19.83 -1.18
C ALA A 472 -10.65 20.76 -1.77
N THR A 473 -10.34 22.06 -1.87
CA THR A 473 -11.31 23.08 -2.32
C THR A 473 -11.55 23.05 -3.84
N LYS A 474 -12.62 23.73 -4.28
CA LYS A 474 -12.91 23.93 -5.71
C LYS A 474 -11.86 24.80 -6.40
N GLU A 475 -11.31 25.76 -5.67
CA GLU A 475 -10.23 26.65 -6.13
C GLU A 475 -8.96 25.84 -6.39
N LEU A 476 -8.60 24.96 -5.46
CA LEU A 476 -7.46 24.04 -5.63
C LEU A 476 -7.68 23.12 -6.83
N ALA A 477 -8.86 22.51 -6.95
CA ALA A 477 -9.19 21.66 -8.11
C ALA A 477 -9.02 22.43 -9.43
N THR A 478 -9.44 23.70 -9.46
CA THR A 478 -9.30 24.55 -10.65
C THR A 478 -7.83 24.85 -10.97
N GLU A 479 -7.00 25.13 -9.97
CA GLU A 479 -5.56 25.34 -10.15
C GLU A 479 -4.87 24.07 -10.68
N VAL A 480 -5.15 22.92 -10.07
CA VAL A 480 -4.60 21.63 -10.48
C VAL A 480 -5.04 21.27 -11.90
N ARG A 481 -6.31 21.50 -12.25
CA ARG A 481 -6.82 21.28 -13.60
C ARG A 481 -6.16 22.19 -14.62
N ALA A 482 -6.02 23.48 -14.33
CA ALA A 482 -5.38 24.43 -15.24
C ALA A 482 -3.96 24.00 -15.57
N LEU A 483 -3.20 23.55 -14.56
CA LEU A 483 -1.86 23.01 -14.74
C LEU A 483 -1.88 21.71 -15.58
N THR A 484 -2.76 20.76 -15.23
CA THR A 484 -2.86 19.46 -15.93
C THR A 484 -3.28 19.63 -17.40
N ALA A 485 -4.22 20.53 -17.67
CA ALA A 485 -4.69 20.84 -19.01
C ALA A 485 -3.63 21.54 -19.87
N ALA A 486 -2.85 22.46 -19.28
CA ALA A 486 -1.77 23.17 -19.97
C ALA A 486 -0.71 22.22 -20.55
N PHE A 487 -0.54 21.03 -19.94
CA PHE A 487 0.39 20.00 -20.40
C PHE A 487 -0.28 18.80 -21.08
N GLY A 488 -1.58 18.91 -21.41
CA GLY A 488 -2.32 17.90 -22.17
C GLY A 488 -2.48 16.55 -21.44
N ARG A 489 -2.78 16.58 -20.14
CA ARG A 489 -2.89 15.39 -19.27
C ARG A 489 -4.29 15.15 -18.67
N CYS A 490 -5.29 15.94 -19.05
CA CYS A 490 -6.69 15.81 -18.58
C CYS A 490 -7.48 14.74 -19.34
#